data_AF-A0A377IXI0-F1
#
_entry.id   AF-A0A377IXI0-F1
#
_cell.length_a   1.000
_cell.length_b   1.000
_cell.length_c   1.000
_cell.angle_alpha   90.00
_cell.angle_beta   90.00
_cell.angle_gamma   90.00
#
_symmetry.space_group_name_H-M   'P 1'
#
loop_
_entity.id
_entity.type
_entity.pdbx_description
1 polymer ?
#
loop_
_entity_poly.entity_id
_entity_poly.type
_entity_poly.pdbx_seq_one_letter_code
_entity_poly.pdbx_strand_id
1 'polypeptide(L)'
;MKIFTKWIVLFLLLDLVSCTPRMTRNLWNGVYSQSRTVKEWDDKSVRYYNGESQEKKQQRRSNTKFCIDLSNKIYPYVEFGTDAADKKISLFDSCMKERGTPVY
;
A
#
# COMPACT_ATOMS: atom_id res chain seq x y z
N MET A 1 33.08 -3.33 -46.15
CA MET A 1 32.88 -3.79 -44.75
C MET A 1 33.03 -2.72 -43.66
N LYS A 2 33.62 -1.53 -43.92
CA LYS A 2 33.78 -0.48 -42.86
C LYS A 2 32.51 0.35 -42.57
N ILE A 3 31.56 0.38 -43.51
CA ILE A 3 30.31 1.14 -43.37
C ILE A 3 29.33 0.39 -42.46
N PHE A 4 29.11 -0.90 -42.70
CA PHE A 4 28.21 -1.73 -41.89
C PHE A 4 28.58 -1.76 -40.40
N THR A 5 29.87 -1.80 -40.06
CA THR A 5 30.35 -1.73 -38.67
C THR A 5 30.05 -0.39 -38.02
N LYS A 6 30.12 0.74 -38.75
CA LYS A 6 29.73 2.05 -38.23
C LYS A 6 28.24 2.13 -37.91
N TRP A 7 27.38 1.55 -38.76
CA TRP A 7 25.94 1.51 -38.51
C TRP A 7 25.59 0.63 -37.31
N ILE A 8 26.22 -0.53 -37.16
CA ILE A 8 26.02 -1.42 -35.99
C ILE A 8 26.42 -0.72 -34.68
N VAL A 9 27.54 0.01 -34.67
CA VAL A 9 27.96 0.79 -33.48
C VAL A 9 26.99 1.95 -33.19
N LEU A 10 26.46 2.60 -34.23
CA LEU A 10 25.46 3.67 -34.08
C LEU A 10 24.13 3.14 -33.51
N PHE A 11 23.66 1.98 -33.98
CA PHE A 11 22.47 1.32 -33.45
C PHE A 11 22.65 0.86 -32.00
N LEU A 12 23.80 0.25 -31.66
CA LEU A 12 24.13 -0.14 -30.28
C LEU A 12 24.21 1.06 -29.31
N LEU A 13 24.66 2.22 -29.77
CA LEU A 13 24.69 3.46 -28.98
C LEU A 13 23.29 4.08 -28.79
N LEU A 14 22.37 3.87 -29.73
CA LEU A 14 20.98 4.33 -29.63
C LEU A 14 20.12 3.42 -28.71
N ASP A 15 20.37 2.10 -28.72
CA ASP A 15 19.68 1.14 -27.86
C ASP A 15 20.03 1.28 -26.36
N LEU A 16 21.23 1.80 -26.05
CA LEU A 16 21.65 2.17 -24.69
C LEU A 16 20.91 3.39 -24.12
N VAL A 17 20.14 4.12 -24.94
CA VAL A 17 19.33 5.29 -24.53
C VAL A 17 17.87 4.92 -24.26
N SER A 18 17.56 3.62 -24.16
CA SER A 18 16.22 3.08 -23.85
C SER A 18 15.65 3.54 -22.49
N CYS A 19 16.46 4.20 -21.65
CA CYS A 19 15.97 5.04 -20.55
C CYS A 19 16.41 6.49 -20.80
N THR A 20 15.53 7.32 -21.35
CA THR A 20 15.82 8.76 -21.43
C THR A 20 16.06 9.31 -20.01
N PRO A 21 16.95 10.29 -19.80
CA PRO A 21 17.20 10.87 -18.47
C PRO A 21 15.92 11.36 -17.77
N ARG A 22 14.91 11.78 -18.55
CA ARG A 22 13.58 12.15 -18.07
C ARG A 22 12.79 10.95 -17.52
N MET A 23 12.84 9.80 -18.20
CA MET A 23 12.21 8.57 -17.73
C MET A 23 12.85 8.06 -16.45
N THR A 24 14.19 8.03 -16.37
CA THR A 24 14.91 7.61 -15.16
C THR A 24 14.58 8.52 -13.98
N ARG A 25 14.53 9.85 -14.21
CA ARG A 25 14.12 10.82 -13.18
C ARG A 25 12.67 10.61 -12.74
N ASN A 26 11.75 10.37 -13.66
CA ASN A 26 10.33 10.16 -13.34
C ASN A 26 10.14 8.85 -12.55
N LEU A 27 10.83 7.77 -12.93
CA LEU A 27 10.81 6.50 -12.21
C LEU A 27 11.37 6.68 -10.79
N TRP A 28 12.54 7.32 -10.68
CA TRP A 28 13.19 7.61 -9.40
C TRP A 28 12.28 8.46 -8.51
N ASN A 29 11.76 9.58 -9.01
CA ASN A 29 10.85 10.42 -8.26
C ASN A 29 9.56 9.68 -7.88
N GLY A 30 9.05 8.80 -8.74
CA GLY A 30 7.89 7.95 -8.44
C GLY A 30 8.18 6.99 -7.28
N VAL A 31 9.27 6.24 -7.33
CA VAL A 31 9.69 5.30 -6.28
C VAL A 31 9.94 6.03 -4.96
N TYR A 32 10.67 7.16 -5.00
CA TYR A 32 10.91 7.95 -3.80
C TYR A 32 9.63 8.57 -3.24
N SER A 33 8.74 9.08 -4.10
CA SER A 33 7.44 9.59 -3.68
C SER A 33 6.61 8.50 -3.00
N GLN A 34 6.54 7.30 -3.58
CA GLN A 34 5.83 6.18 -2.97
C GLN A 34 6.45 5.79 -1.62
N SER A 35 7.78 5.66 -1.55
CA SER A 35 8.48 5.33 -0.30
C SER A 35 8.23 6.37 0.79
N ARG A 36 8.19 7.66 0.41
CA ARG A 36 7.91 8.75 1.33
C ARG A 36 6.47 8.72 1.81
N THR A 37 5.50 8.49 0.92
CA THR A 37 4.09 8.37 1.29
C THR A 37 3.85 7.18 2.21
N VAL A 38 4.45 6.02 1.94
CA VAL A 38 4.38 4.84 2.81
C VAL A 38 4.98 5.16 4.19
N LYS A 39 6.17 5.76 4.23
CA LYS A 39 6.79 6.15 5.50
C LYS A 39 5.94 7.15 6.28
N GLU A 40 5.37 8.16 5.62
CA GLU A 40 4.50 9.14 6.27
C GLU A 40 3.22 8.50 6.82
N TRP A 41 2.69 7.48 6.12
CA TRP A 41 1.55 6.68 6.58
C TRP A 41 1.91 5.85 7.82
N ASP A 42 3.00 5.10 7.77
CA ASP A 42 3.50 4.29 8.89
C ASP A 42 3.79 5.16 10.12
N ASP A 43 4.44 6.31 9.94
CA ASP A 43 4.73 7.24 11.03
C ASP A 43 3.44 7.77 11.67
N LYS A 44 2.40 8.03 10.88
CA LYS A 44 1.10 8.49 11.38
C LYS A 44 0.36 7.38 12.13
N SER A 45 0.34 6.16 11.60
CA SER A 45 -0.30 5.02 12.25
C SER A 45 0.38 4.70 13.58
N VAL A 46 1.72 4.66 13.61
CA VAL A 46 2.50 4.44 14.82
C VAL A 46 2.21 5.50 15.88
N ARG A 47 2.22 6.79 15.50
CA ARG A 47 1.87 7.87 16.44
C ARG A 47 0.45 7.74 16.97
N TYR A 48 -0.50 7.40 16.11
CA TYR A 48 -1.90 7.22 16.50
C TYR A 48 -2.06 6.11 17.55
N TYR A 49 -1.56 4.90 17.27
CA TYR A 49 -1.70 3.77 18.20
C TYR A 49 -0.83 3.89 19.45
N ASN A 50 0.36 4.49 19.36
CA ASN A 50 1.21 4.71 20.53
C ASN A 50 0.60 5.73 21.50
N GLY A 51 -0.08 6.74 20.98
CA GLY A 51 -0.77 7.77 21.77
C GLY A 51 -2.03 7.29 22.50
N GLU A 52 -2.51 6.08 22.22
CA GLU A 52 -3.68 5.53 22.93
C GLU A 52 -3.37 5.20 24.40
N SER A 53 -4.34 5.48 25.29
CA SER A 53 -4.28 5.04 26.68
C SER A 53 -4.31 3.50 26.79
N GLN A 54 -3.87 2.96 27.92
CA GLN A 54 -3.89 1.51 28.15
C GLN A 54 -5.31 0.93 28.09
N GLU A 55 -6.28 1.66 28.65
CA GLU A 55 -7.70 1.30 28.57
C GLU A 55 -8.17 1.27 27.11
N LYS A 56 -7.78 2.26 26.30
CA LYS A 56 -8.15 2.31 24.88
C LYS A 56 -7.54 1.18 24.08
N LYS A 57 -6.28 0.83 24.36
CA LYS A 57 -5.59 -0.33 23.76
C LYS A 57 -6.29 -1.64 24.11
N GLN A 58 -6.75 -1.80 25.36
CA GLN A 58 -7.51 -2.98 25.77
C GLN A 58 -8.89 -3.04 25.08
N GLN A 59 -9.58 -1.89 25.01
CA GLN A 59 -10.84 -1.77 24.28
C GLN A 59 -10.65 -2.15 22.80
N ARG A 60 -9.59 -1.65 22.15
CA ARG A 60 -9.25 -1.97 20.75
C ARG A 60 -9.05 -3.46 20.54
N ARG A 61 -8.33 -4.16 21.43
CA ARG A 61 -8.13 -5.61 21.34
C ARG A 61 -9.46 -6.38 21.39
N SER A 62 -10.33 -6.01 22.32
CA SER A 62 -11.67 -6.61 22.46
C SER A 62 -12.54 -6.35 21.23
N ASN A 63 -12.57 -5.09 20.77
CA ASN A 63 -13.33 -4.69 19.59
C ASN A 63 -12.80 -5.37 18.32
N THR A 64 -11.48 -5.46 18.14
CA THR A 64 -10.85 -6.11 16.99
C THR A 64 -11.29 -7.55 16.88
N LYS A 65 -11.26 -8.30 17.99
CA LYS A 65 -11.72 -9.69 18.02
C LYS A 65 -13.20 -9.78 17.61
N PHE A 66 -14.05 -8.98 18.24
CA PHE A 66 -15.49 -8.97 17.93
C PHE A 66 -15.79 -8.62 16.47
N CYS A 67 -15.17 -7.56 15.94
CA CYS A 67 -15.41 -7.08 14.58
C CYS A 67 -14.86 -8.06 13.52
N ILE A 68 -13.73 -8.73 13.80
CA ILE A 68 -13.22 -9.82 12.94
C ILE A 68 -14.23 -10.96 12.91
N ASP A 69 -14.71 -11.42 14.08
CA ASP A 69 -15.67 -12.52 14.17
C ASP A 69 -16.99 -12.17 13.44
N LEU A 70 -17.47 -10.94 13.59
CA LEU A 70 -18.64 -10.42 12.87
C LEU A 70 -18.41 -10.41 11.35
N SER A 71 -17.29 -9.86 10.88
CA SER A 71 -16.97 -9.77 9.46
C SER A 71 -16.81 -11.15 8.81
N ASN A 72 -16.21 -12.11 9.53
CA ASN A 72 -16.06 -13.49 9.09
C ASN A 72 -17.39 -14.24 9.04
N LYS A 73 -18.30 -13.94 9.98
CA LYS A 73 -19.64 -14.53 10.00
C LYS A 73 -20.48 -14.08 8.81
N ILE A 74 -20.40 -12.80 8.44
CA ILE A 74 -21.16 -12.23 7.32
C ILE A 74 -20.51 -12.56 5.97
N TYR A 75 -19.18 -12.49 5.89
CA TYR A 75 -18.39 -12.75 4.67
C TYR A 75 -17.34 -13.85 4.91
N PRO A 76 -17.75 -15.12 4.98
CA PRO A 76 -16.83 -16.25 5.14
C PRO A 76 -16.06 -16.52 3.83
N TYR A 77 -14.77 -16.90 3.95
CA TYR A 77 -13.93 -17.39 2.84
C TYR A 77 -13.98 -16.56 1.55
N VAL A 78 -13.78 -15.24 1.65
CA VAL A 78 -13.71 -14.34 0.50
C VAL A 78 -12.34 -14.35 -0.16
N GLU A 79 -12.31 -14.37 -1.49
CA GLU A 79 -11.10 -14.18 -2.28
C GLU A 79 -10.71 -12.69 -2.33
N PHE A 80 -9.42 -12.40 -2.20
CA PHE A 80 -8.91 -11.04 -2.24
C PHE A 80 -9.20 -10.35 -3.59
N GLY A 81 -9.54 -9.07 -3.57
CA GLY A 81 -9.87 -8.28 -4.76
C GLY A 81 -11.29 -8.48 -5.29
N THR A 82 -12.15 -9.20 -4.57
CA THR A 82 -13.58 -9.31 -4.88
C THR A 82 -14.40 -8.26 -4.13
N ASP A 83 -15.57 -7.89 -4.65
CA ASP A 83 -16.53 -7.02 -3.96
C ASP A 83 -16.93 -7.57 -2.57
N ALA A 84 -16.96 -8.90 -2.41
CA ALA A 84 -17.19 -9.53 -1.12
C ALA A 84 -16.03 -9.28 -0.12
N ALA A 85 -14.78 -9.27 -0.59
CA ALA A 85 -13.64 -8.90 0.24
C ALA A 85 -13.67 -7.43 0.64
N ASP A 86 -14.01 -6.52 -0.28
CA ASP A 86 -14.13 -5.09 0.01
C ASP A 86 -15.25 -4.83 1.03
N LYS A 87 -16.41 -5.47 0.87
CA LYS A 87 -17.51 -5.40 1.84
C LYS A 87 -17.12 -5.94 3.21
N LYS A 88 -16.32 -7.00 3.26
CA LYS A 88 -15.81 -7.57 4.52
C LYS A 88 -14.90 -6.58 5.26
N ILE A 89 -13.98 -5.94 4.54
CA ILE A 89 -13.07 -4.93 5.12
C ILE A 89 -13.88 -3.71 5.59
N SER A 90 -14.79 -3.22 4.75
CA SER A 90 -15.65 -2.08 5.07
C SER A 90 -16.53 -2.32 6.31
N LEU A 91 -17.05 -3.53 6.45
CA LEU A 91 -17.81 -3.95 7.64
C LEU A 91 -16.93 -3.97 8.89
N PHE A 92 -15.70 -4.49 8.80
CA PHE A 92 -14.75 -4.46 9.91
C PHE A 92 -14.43 -3.02 10.34
N ASP A 93 -14.10 -2.13 9.39
CA ASP A 93 -13.76 -0.73 9.67
C ASP A 93 -14.94 0.02 10.29
N SER A 94 -16.15 -0.19 9.76
CA SER A 94 -17.37 0.42 10.29
C SER A 94 -17.64 -0.05 11.71
N CYS A 95 -17.53 -1.34 11.98
CA CYS A 95 -17.67 -1.90 13.33
C CYS A 95 -16.63 -1.31 14.30
N MET A 96 -15.37 -1.20 13.89
CA MET A 96 -14.31 -0.62 14.71
C MET A 96 -14.58 0.85 15.05
N LYS A 97 -15.07 1.62 14.06
CA LYS A 97 -15.46 3.03 14.23
C LYS A 97 -16.65 3.19 15.18
N GLU A 98 -17.71 2.41 14.97
CA GLU A 98 -18.92 2.44 15.82
C GLU A 98 -18.63 2.07 17.27
N ARG A 99 -17.69 1.13 17.50
CA ARG A 99 -17.26 0.73 18.85
C ARG A 99 -16.20 1.66 19.44
N GLY A 100 -15.91 2.78 18.79
CA GLY A 100 -15.06 3.85 19.28
C GLY A 100 -13.56 3.62 19.14
N THR A 101 -13.11 2.60 18.39
CA THR A 101 -11.68 2.32 18.16
C THR A 101 -11.40 2.26 16.66
N PRO A 102 -11.53 3.36 15.91
CA PRO A 102 -11.37 3.37 14.46
C PRO A 102 -9.96 2.93 14.05
N VAL A 103 -9.84 2.44 12.82
CA VAL A 103 -8.58 2.00 12.23
C VAL A 103 -7.94 3.18 11.49
N TYR A 104 -6.63 3.32 11.66
CA TYR A 104 -5.75 4.23 10.94
C TYR A 104 -4.85 3.43 10.03
#